data_AF-A0A373DWJ2-F1
#
_entry.id   AF-A0A373DWJ2-F1
#
_cell.length_a   1.000
_cell.length_b   1.000
_cell.length_c   1.000
_cell.angle_alpha   90.00
_cell.angle_beta   90.00
_cell.angle_gamma   90.00
#
_symmetry.space_group_name_H-M   'P 1'
#
loop_
_entity.id
_entity.type
_entity.pdbx_description
1 polymer ?
#
loop_
_entity_poly.entity_id
_entity_poly.type
_entity_poly.pdbx_seq_one_letter_code
_entity_poly.pdbx_strand_id
1 'polypeptide(L)'
;MSDCGCEKAKANLYELLRGELCAEESAPIREHLDQCPDCRTEQVVCLRLTEVVRRACEDERDSNCPPTELRDAILRGLRATG
;
A
#
# COMPACT_ATOMS: atom_id res chain seq x y z
N MET A 1 10.74 -5.87 -32.70
CA MET A 1 10.19 -5.89 -31.32
C MET A 1 10.36 -4.48 -30.80
N SER A 2 9.38 -3.60 -31.02
CA SER A 2 9.43 -2.25 -30.48
C SER A 2 9.46 -2.35 -28.96
N ASP A 3 10.36 -1.58 -28.35
CA ASP A 3 10.40 -1.39 -26.91
C ASP A 3 9.09 -0.73 -26.48
N CYS A 4 8.20 -1.57 -25.96
CA CYS A 4 6.90 -1.23 -25.39
C CYS A 4 7.01 -0.17 -24.27
N GLY A 5 8.18 0.03 -23.68
CA GLY A 5 8.35 0.78 -22.42
C GLY A 5 7.95 -0.03 -21.19
N CYS A 6 7.61 -1.32 -21.38
CA CYS A 6 7.18 -2.28 -20.37
C CYS A 6 8.21 -2.39 -19.22
N GLU A 7 9.51 -2.46 -19.52
CA GLU A 7 10.57 -2.61 -18.50
C GLU A 7 10.61 -1.42 -17.54
N LYS A 8 10.58 -0.19 -18.08
CA LYS A 8 10.55 1.02 -17.26
C LYS A 8 9.28 1.11 -16.43
N ALA A 9 8.12 0.77 -17.03
CA ALA A 9 6.86 0.78 -16.31
C ALA A 9 6.85 -0.24 -15.15
N LYS A 10 7.34 -1.46 -15.38
CA LYS A 10 7.43 -2.50 -14.34
C LYS A 10 8.43 -2.15 -13.24
N ALA A 11 9.58 -1.59 -13.59
CA ALA A 11 10.60 -1.20 -12.63
C ALA A 11 10.08 -0.16 -11.62
N ASN A 12 9.28 0.80 -12.08
CA ASN A 12 8.79 1.91 -11.25
C ASN A 12 7.33 1.71 -10.78
N LEU A 13 6.70 0.57 -11.07
CA LEU A 13 5.29 0.32 -10.79
C LEU A 13 4.98 0.39 -9.28
N TYR A 14 5.85 -0.17 -8.46
CA TYR A 14 5.66 -0.19 -7.01
C TYR A 14 5.80 1.19 -6.38
N GLU A 15 6.75 2.00 -6.85
CA GLU A 15 6.97 3.38 -6.39
C GLU A 15 5.78 4.26 -6.82
N LEU A 16 5.28 4.06 -8.05
CA LEU A 16 4.05 4.71 -8.52
C LEU A 16 2.86 4.39 -7.61
N LEU A 17 2.63 3.11 -7.30
CA LEU A 17 1.50 2.65 -6.49
C LEU A 17 1.57 3.13 -5.04
N ARG A 18 2.79 3.33 -4.51
CA ARG A 18 3.01 3.87 -3.16
C ARG A 18 3.05 5.40 -3.10
N GLY A 19 2.93 6.08 -4.24
CA GLY A 19 2.95 7.53 -4.31
C GLY A 19 4.33 8.13 -4.06
N GLU A 20 5.39 7.38 -4.34
CA GLU A 20 6.79 7.75 -4.10
C GLU A 20 7.43 8.52 -5.28
N LEU A 21 6.71 8.60 -6.41
CA LEU A 21 7.17 9.31 -7.62
C LEU A 21 6.54 10.70 -7.73
N CYS A 22 7.28 11.66 -8.30
CA CYS A 22 6.71 12.97 -8.60
C CYS A 22 5.70 12.90 -9.76
N ALA A 23 5.02 14.02 -10.04
CA ALA A 23 4.01 14.09 -11.10
C ALA A 23 4.62 13.76 -12.48
N GLU A 24 5.82 14.25 -12.74
CA GLU A 24 6.53 14.09 -14.01
C GLU A 24 6.98 12.65 -14.24
N GLU A 25 7.45 11.97 -13.19
CA GLU A 25 7.88 10.57 -13.24
C GLU A 25 6.68 9.62 -13.33
N SER A 26 5.59 9.94 -12.66
CA SER A 26 4.39 9.10 -12.62
C SER A 26 3.55 9.17 -13.88
N ALA A 27 3.49 10.32 -14.56
CA ALA A 27 2.68 10.52 -15.77
C ALA A 27 2.94 9.49 -16.90
N PRO A 28 4.18 9.27 -17.37
CA PRO A 28 4.43 8.33 -18.47
C PRO A 28 4.13 6.88 -18.09
N ILE A 29 4.29 6.51 -16.81
CA ILE A 29 3.99 5.16 -16.33
C ILE A 29 2.47 4.94 -16.32
N ARG A 30 1.68 5.94 -15.87
CA ARG A 30 0.21 5.88 -15.91
C ARG A 30 -0.31 5.76 -17.33
N GLU A 31 0.21 6.59 -18.25
CA GLU A 31 -0.15 6.51 -19.67
C GLU A 31 0.15 5.11 -20.25
N HIS A 32 1.30 4.54 -19.88
CA HIS A 32 1.66 3.19 -20.30
C HIS A 32 0.71 2.11 -19.75
N LEU A 33 0.37 2.17 -18.47
CA LEU A 33 -0.61 1.27 -17.84
C LEU A 33 -1.98 1.36 -18.50
N ASP A 34 -2.32 2.52 -19.06
CA ASP A 34 -3.58 2.70 -19.77
C ASP A 34 -3.63 1.99 -21.12
N GLN A 35 -2.47 1.86 -21.78
CA GLN A 35 -2.35 1.31 -23.13
C GLN A 35 -1.84 -0.13 -23.16
N CYS A 36 -1.28 -0.64 -22.07
CA CYS A 36 -0.64 -1.96 -22.00
C CYS A 36 -1.39 -2.93 -21.07
N PRO A 37 -2.13 -3.93 -21.62
CA PRO A 37 -2.84 -4.93 -20.82
C PRO A 37 -1.96 -5.75 -19.89
N ASP A 38 -0.72 -6.06 -20.30
CA ASP A 38 0.22 -6.83 -19.50
C ASP A 38 0.64 -6.05 -18.25
N CYS A 39 1.06 -4.80 -18.42
CA CYS A 39 1.42 -3.93 -17.29
C CYS A 39 0.21 -3.61 -16.40
N ARG A 40 -1.00 -3.51 -16.98
CA ARG A 40 -2.24 -3.39 -16.19
C ARG A 40 -2.50 -4.64 -15.35
N THR A 41 -2.22 -5.83 -15.87
CA THR A 41 -2.35 -7.08 -15.13
C THR A 41 -1.38 -7.11 -13.95
N GLU A 42 -0.12 -6.71 -14.15
CA GLU A 42 0.86 -6.57 -13.07
C GLU A 42 0.42 -5.55 -12.00
N GLN A 43 -0.15 -4.41 -12.42
CA GLN A 43 -0.71 -3.42 -11.50
C GLN A 43 -1.79 -4.03 -10.61
N VAL A 44 -2.70 -4.83 -11.18
CA VAL A 44 -3.75 -5.51 -10.42
C VAL A 44 -3.15 -6.49 -9.42
N VAL A 45 -2.14 -7.27 -9.80
CA VAL A 45 -1.44 -8.19 -8.89
C VAL A 45 -0.83 -7.44 -7.72
N CYS A 46 -0.11 -6.34 -7.99
CA CYS A 46 0.50 -5.51 -6.95
C CYS A 46 -0.55 -4.98 -5.96
N LEU A 47 -1.65 -4.42 -6.48
CA LEU A 47 -2.76 -3.92 -5.64
C LEU A 47 -3.39 -5.02 -4.78
N ARG A 48 -3.57 -6.22 -5.34
CA ARG A 48 -4.13 -7.37 -4.60
C ARG A 48 -3.20 -7.82 -3.47
N LEU A 49 -1.89 -7.88 -3.72
CA LEU A 49 -0.90 -8.21 -2.69
C LEU A 49 -0.91 -7.18 -1.56
N THR A 50 -0.86 -5.89 -1.89
CA THR A 50 -0.92 -4.81 -0.90
C THR A 50 -2.20 -4.86 -0.07
N GLU A 51 -3.34 -5.11 -0.70
CA GLU A 51 -4.63 -5.23 -0.01
C GLU A 51 -4.67 -6.42 0.95
N VAL A 52 -4.12 -7.58 0.55
CA VAL A 52 -4.04 -8.76 1.43
C VAL A 52 -3.17 -8.48 2.64
N VAL A 53 -2.00 -7.87 2.45
CA VAL A 53 -1.11 -7.48 3.56
C VAL A 53 -1.79 -6.48 4.49
N ARG A 54 -2.44 -5.45 3.93
CA ARG A 54 -3.18 -4.46 4.72
C ARG A 54 -4.23 -5.13 5.60
N ARG A 55 -5.04 -6.03 5.03
CA ARG A 55 -6.05 -6.78 5.78
C ARG A 55 -5.45 -7.62 6.90
N ALA A 56 -4.37 -8.36 6.61
CA ALA A 56 -3.70 -9.15 7.63
C ALA A 56 -3.20 -8.29 8.80
N CYS A 57 -2.60 -7.13 8.51
CA CYS A 57 -2.17 -6.19 9.55
C CYS A 57 -3.35 -5.59 10.34
N GLU A 58 -4.49 -5.36 9.69
CA GLU A 58 -5.72 -4.89 10.33
C GLU A 58 -6.31 -5.96 11.24
N ASP A 59 -6.45 -7.18 10.75
CA ASP A 59 -6.95 -8.34 11.49
C ASP A 59 -6.06 -8.62 12.71
N GLU A 60 -4.73 -8.57 12.56
CA GLU A 60 -3.79 -8.69 13.67
C GLU A 60 -3.93 -7.56 14.68
N ARG A 61 -4.04 -6.30 14.23
CA ARG A 61 -4.25 -5.14 15.12
C ARG A 61 -5.55 -5.28 15.90
N ASP A 62 -6.61 -5.70 15.23
CA ASP A 62 -7.94 -5.79 15.83
C ASP A 62 -8.04 -7.00 16.77
N SER A 63 -7.37 -8.12 16.45
CA SER A 63 -7.27 -9.31 17.31
C SER A 63 -6.34 -9.12 18.52
N ASN A 64 -5.26 -8.34 18.36
CA ASN A 64 -4.31 -8.01 19.43
C ASN A 64 -4.64 -6.68 20.13
N CYS A 65 -5.78 -6.05 19.80
CA CYS A 65 -6.22 -4.85 20.49
C CYS A 65 -6.53 -5.24 21.95
N PRO A 66 -5.79 -4.71 22.94
CA PRO A 66 -6.09 -5.01 24.33
C PRO A 66 -7.53 -4.57 24.64
N PRO A 67 -8.27 -5.30 25.50
CA PRO A 67 -9.63 -4.92 25.86
C PRO A 67 -9.71 -3.44 26.24
N THR A 68 -10.76 -2.74 25.82
CA THR A 68 -10.94 -1.30 26.11
C THR A 68 -10.82 -1.03 27.62
N GLU A 69 -11.27 -1.97 28.44
CA GLU A 69 -11.16 -1.98 29.88
C GLU A 69 -9.71 -1.91 30.38
N LEU A 70 -8.78 -2.63 29.73
CA LEU A 70 -7.35 -2.63 30.06
C LEU A 70 -6.71 -1.29 29.70
N ARG A 71 -7.01 -0.76 28.50
CA ARG A 71 -6.59 0.58 28.10
C ARG A 71 -7.07 1.62 29.11
N ASP A 72 -8.34 1.57 29.49
CA ASP A 72 -8.93 2.54 30.40
C ASP A 72 -8.38 2.39 31.83
N ALA A 73 -8.07 1.18 32.28
CA ALA A 73 -7.39 0.94 33.54
C ALA A 73 -5.98 1.57 33.57
N ILE A 74 -5.20 1.39 32.50
CA ILE A 74 -3.88 2.02 32.36
C ILE A 74 -4.00 3.56 32.38
N LEU A 75 -4.93 4.13 31.59
CA LEU A 75 -5.13 5.57 31.54
C LEU A 75 -5.57 6.15 32.89
N ARG A 76 -6.39 5.43 33.66
CA ARG A 76 -6.74 5.84 35.03
C ARG A 76 -5.51 5.83 35.95
N GLY A 77 -4.69 4.78 35.89
CA GLY A 77 -3.47 4.68 36.70
C GLY A 77 -2.46 5.81 36.41
N LEU A 78 -2.23 6.11 35.13
CA LEU A 78 -1.34 7.20 34.72
C LEU A 78 -1.82 8.57 35.23
N ARG A 79 -3.13 8.82 35.21
CA ARG A 79 -3.73 10.08 35.70
C ARG A 79 -3.74 10.19 37.23
N ALA A 80 -3.76 9.07 37.94
CA ALA A 80 -3.74 9.06 39.41
C ALA A 80 -2.33 9.24 40.00
N THR A 81 -1.29 9.09 39.18
CA THR A 81 0.12 9.13 39.59
C THR A 81 0.80 10.47 39.23
N GLY A 82 0.09 11.38 38.55
CA GLY A 82 0.54 12.75 38.24
C GLY A 82 -0.25 13.78 39.03
#